data_AF-A0A074ZSN1-F1
#
_entry.id   AF-A0A074ZSN1-F1
#
_cell.length_a   1.000
_cell.length_b   1.000
_cell.length_c   1.000
_cell.angle_alpha   90.00
_cell.angle_beta   90.00
_cell.angle_gamma   90.00
#
_symmetry.space_group_name_H-M   'P 1'
#
loop_
_entity.id
_entity.type
_entity.pdbx_description
1 polymer ?
#
loop_
_entity_poly.entity_id
_entity_poly.type
_entity_poly.pdbx_seq_one_letter_code
_entity_poly.pdbx_strand_id
1 'polypeptide(L)'
;MPVALVICNDIMAYVFGFFFGKTPLIKLSPKKTWEGFIGGGLATILFGFFFSLILLRYDYFVCPLEWDDTIGALTTSCTRNPVFIPRTYNVSKW
;
A
#
# COMPACT_ATOMS: atom_id res chain seq x y z
N MET A 1 -3.00 4.88 -3.81
CA MET A 1 -2.38 3.56 -3.58
C MET A 1 -1.34 3.18 -4.64
N PRO A 2 -1.69 2.91 -5.92
CA PRO A 2 -0.78 2.26 -6.85
C PRO A 2 0.50 3.06 -7.16
N VAL A 3 0.39 4.37 -7.35
CA VAL A 3 1.55 5.24 -7.62
C VAL A 3 2.55 5.23 -6.46
N ALA A 4 2.06 5.28 -5.21
CA ALA A 4 2.92 5.24 -4.04
C ALA A 4 3.68 3.91 -3.91
N LEU A 5 3.02 2.79 -4.25
CA LEU A 5 3.67 1.48 -4.25
C LEU A 5 4.78 1.37 -5.28
N VAL A 6 4.58 1.91 -6.49
CA VAL A 6 5.62 1.93 -7.53
C VAL A 6 6.84 2.74 -7.07
N ILE A 7 6.61 3.93 -6.50
CA ILE A 7 7.70 4.78 -6.00
C ILE A 7 8.43 4.11 -4.84
N CYS A 8 7.70 3.55 -3.87
CA CYS A 8 8.31 2.83 -2.75
C CYS A 8 9.10 1.61 -3.22
N ASN A 9 8.60 0.88 -4.22
CA ASN A 9 9.31 -0.26 -4.79
C ASN A 9 10.66 0.16 -5.38
N ASP A 10 10.69 1.24 -6.16
CA ASP A 10 11.93 1.71 -6.80
C ASP A 10 12.94 2.21 -5.76
N ILE A 11 12.49 2.96 -4.74
CA ILE A 11 13.34 3.42 -3.64
C ILE A 11 13.89 2.24 -2.84
N MET A 12 13.03 1.29 -2.46
CA MET A 12 13.45 0.16 -1.64
C MET A 12 14.36 -0.79 -2.42
N ALA A 13 14.07 -1.05 -3.70
CA ALA A 13 14.95 -1.85 -4.54
C ALA A 13 16.36 -1.22 -4.67
N TYR A 14 16.44 0.11 -4.74
CA TYR A 14 17.70 0.83 -4.70
C TYR A 14 18.39 0.72 -3.34
N VAL A 15 17.67 0.94 -2.23
CA VAL A 15 18.23 0.87 -0.87
C VAL A 15 18.77 -0.54 -0.58
N PHE A 16 17.97 -1.59 -0.79
CA PHE A 16 18.42 -2.97 -0.59
C PHE A 16 19.51 -3.38 -1.58
N GLY A 17 19.43 -2.89 -2.83
CA GLY A 17 20.47 -3.10 -3.83
C GLY A 17 21.80 -2.44 -3.47
N PHE A 18 21.79 -1.26 -2.82
CA PHE A 18 22.99 -0.56 -2.38
C PHE A 18 23.64 -1.23 -1.16
N PHE A 19 22.85 -1.64 -0.15
CA PHE A 19 23.38 -2.23 1.07
C PHE A 19 23.76 -3.72 0.93
N PHE A 20 22.98 -4.49 0.17
CA PHE A 20 23.11 -5.96 0.10
C PHE A 20 23.40 -6.50 -1.30
N GLY A 21 23.50 -5.63 -2.31
CA GLY A 21 23.69 -6.05 -3.69
C GLY A 21 25.06 -6.64 -3.95
N LYS A 22 25.14 -7.97 -4.01
CA LYS A 22 26.37 -8.70 -4.36
C LYS A 22 26.22 -9.44 -5.69
N THR A 23 25.00 -9.86 -6.04
CA THR A 23 24.75 -10.63 -7.27
C THR A 23 24.00 -9.80 -8.32
N PRO A 24 24.60 -9.54 -9.50
CA PRO A 24 23.93 -8.80 -10.56
C PRO A 24 22.80 -9.62 -11.20
N LEU A 25 21.64 -9.00 -11.39
CA LEU A 25 20.42 -9.61 -11.94
C LEU A 25 20.53 -9.87 -13.45
N ILE A 26 21.15 -8.95 -14.20
CA ILE A 26 21.31 -9.01 -15.66
C ILE A 26 22.70 -8.48 -16.05
N LYS A 27 23.42 -9.18 -16.94
CA LYS A 27 24.75 -8.76 -17.43
C LYS A 27 24.73 -7.42 -18.19
N LEU A 28 23.60 -7.04 -18.75
CA LEU A 28 23.39 -5.75 -19.43
C LEU A 28 23.28 -4.56 -18.44
N SER A 29 22.94 -4.81 -17.17
CA SER A 29 22.74 -3.78 -16.15
C SER A 29 23.45 -4.19 -14.84
N PRO A 30 24.77 -4.00 -14.74
CA PRO A 30 25.57 -4.47 -13.61
C PRO A 30 25.22 -3.82 -12.27
N LYS A 31 24.37 -2.78 -12.26
CA LYS A 31 23.91 -2.09 -11.05
C LYS A 31 22.59 -2.62 -10.49
N LYS A 32 21.85 -3.47 -11.22
CA LYS A 32 20.62 -4.11 -10.71
C LYS A 32 20.99 -5.44 -10.07
N THR A 33 20.59 -5.66 -8.82
CA THR A 33 20.96 -6.86 -8.06
C THR A 33 19.75 -7.73 -7.74
N TRP A 34 19.96 -9.04 -7.60
CA TRP A 34 18.90 -10.00 -7.24
C TRP A 34 18.36 -9.69 -5.84
N GLU A 35 19.25 -9.31 -4.92
CA GLU A 35 18.90 -8.97 -3.54
C GLU A 35 18.07 -7.69 -3.47
N GLY A 36 18.37 -6.70 -4.32
CA GLY A 36 17.59 -5.47 -4.43
C GLY A 36 16.17 -5.73 -4.95
N PHE A 37 16.00 -6.61 -5.93
CA PHE A 37 14.68 -6.95 -6.48
C PHE A 37 13.79 -7.65 -5.45
N ILE A 38 14.31 -8.66 -4.75
CA ILE A 38 13.56 -9.37 -3.70
C ILE A 38 13.28 -8.45 -2.52
N GLY A 39 14.29 -7.69 -2.08
CA GLY A 39 14.15 -6.76 -0.95
C GLY A 39 13.12 -5.67 -1.24
N GLY A 40 13.15 -5.09 -2.44
CA GLY A 40 12.14 -4.13 -2.91
C GLY A 40 10.73 -4.73 -2.96
N GLY A 41 10.59 -5.94 -3.50
CA GLY A 41 9.30 -6.64 -3.54
C GLY A 41 8.71 -6.90 -2.16
N LEU A 42 9.50 -7.49 -1.24
CA LEU A 42 9.07 -7.76 0.14
C LEU A 42 8.73 -6.48 0.90
N ALA A 43 9.57 -5.45 0.77
CA ALA A 43 9.32 -4.16 1.41
C ALA A 43 8.05 -3.49 0.88
N THR A 44 7.78 -3.57 -0.42
CA THR A 44 6.57 -3.02 -1.04
C THR A 44 5.31 -3.74 -0.56
N ILE A 45 5.34 -5.07 -0.39
CA ILE A 45 4.21 -5.83 0.15
C ILE A 45 3.90 -5.39 1.58
N LEU A 46 4.92 -5.33 2.44
CA LEU A 46 4.76 -4.86 3.82
C LEU A 46 4.25 -3.42 3.87
N PHE A 47 4.86 -2.53 3.10
CA PHE A 47 4.46 -1.14 3.01
C PHE A 47 3.01 -1.00 2.55
N GLY A 48 2.59 -1.72 1.51
CA GLY A 48 1.21 -1.68 1.02
C GLY A 48 0.19 -2.13 2.07
N PHE A 49 0.52 -3.19 2.83
CA PHE A 49 -0.33 -3.65 3.93
C PHE A 49 -0.50 -2.57 5.01
N PHE A 50 0.60 -2.05 5.57
CA PHE A 50 0.52 -1.03 6.61
C PHE A 50 -0.07 0.29 6.11
N PHE A 51 0.30 0.72 4.91
CA PHE A 51 -0.16 1.98 4.35
C PHE A 51 -1.67 1.92 4.04
N SER A 52 -2.19 0.77 3.59
CA SER A 52 -3.63 0.56 3.45
C SER A 52 -4.36 0.68 4.81
N LEU A 53 -3.84 0.06 5.87
CA LEU A 53 -4.42 0.16 7.21
C LEU A 53 -4.48 1.59 7.76
N ILE A 54 -3.47 2.41 7.42
CA ILE A 54 -3.45 3.83 7.80
C ILE A 54 -4.48 4.62 7.00
N LEU A 55 -4.56 4.41 5.69
CA LEU A 55 -5.49 5.14 4.81
C LEU A 55 -6.96 4.87 5.14
N LEU A 56 -7.29 3.65 5.57
CA LEU A 56 -8.65 3.28 6.00
C LEU A 56 -9.17 4.13 7.17
N ARG A 57 -8.30 4.82 7.92
CA ARG A 57 -8.72 5.73 9.00
C ARG A 57 -9.32 7.03 8.48
N TYR A 58 -9.02 7.43 7.25
CA TYR A 58 -9.49 8.68 6.68
C TYR A 58 -10.72 8.44 5.81
N ASP A 59 -11.84 9.07 6.18
CA ASP A 59 -13.11 8.95 5.46
C ASP A 59 -13.01 9.40 4.00
N TYR A 60 -12.11 10.34 3.70
CA TYR A 60 -11.84 10.78 2.33
C TYR A 60 -11.45 9.64 1.36
N PHE A 61 -10.79 8.58 1.85
CA PHE A 61 -10.38 7.44 1.01
C PHE A 61 -11.37 6.28 1.03
N VAL A 62 -12.39 6.33 1.88
CA VAL A 62 -13.38 5.25 2.07
C VAL A 62 -14.75 5.66 1.56
N CYS A 63 -15.12 6.91 1.75
CA CYS A 63 -16.40 7.48 1.37
C CYS A 63 -16.32 8.14 -0.01
N PRO A 64 -17.34 7.95 -0.85
CA PRO A 64 -17.46 8.72 -2.08
C PRO A 64 -17.69 10.20 -1.75
N LEU A 65 -17.23 11.07 -2.64
CA LEU A 65 -17.46 12.50 -2.56
C LEU A 65 -18.86 12.78 -3.15
N GLU A 66 -19.81 13.23 -2.31
CA GLU A 66 -21.21 13.45 -2.70
C GLU A 66 -21.66 14.88 -2.35
N TRP A 67 -22.60 15.42 -3.12
CA TRP A 67 -23.17 16.74 -2.88
C TRP A 67 -24.29 16.62 -1.85
N ASP A 68 -24.19 17.38 -0.75
CA ASP A 68 -25.23 17.39 0.29
C ASP A 68 -26.06 18.66 0.18
N ASP A 69 -27.34 18.49 -0.19
CA ASP A 69 -28.31 19.57 -0.35
C ASP A 69 -28.62 20.30 0.96
N THR A 70 -28.37 19.68 2.12
CA THR A 70 -28.64 20.29 3.44
C THR A 70 -27.58 21.30 3.86
N ILE A 71 -26.33 21.08 3.44
CA ILE A 71 -25.17 21.92 3.77
C ILE A 71 -24.78 22.80 2.56
N GLY A 72 -25.25 22.45 1.35
CA GLY A 72 -24.93 23.15 0.11
C GLY A 72 -23.46 23.01 -0.30
N ALA A 73 -22.85 21.88 0.05
CA ALA A 73 -21.42 21.62 -0.15
C ALA A 73 -21.14 20.15 -0.49
N LEU A 74 -19.97 19.90 -1.10
CA LEU A 74 -19.42 18.55 -1.25
C LEU A 74 -18.93 18.04 0.10
N THR A 75 -19.55 16.97 0.59
CA THR A 75 -19.18 16.30 1.83
C THR A 75 -18.60 14.92 1.54
N THR A 76 -17.71 14.47 2.40
CA THR A 76 -17.15 13.11 2.41
C THR A 76 -17.68 12.28 3.58
N SER A 77 -18.73 12.77 4.25
CA SER A 77 -19.31 12.11 5.42
C SER A 77 -20.30 11.04 4.98
N CYS A 78 -19.89 9.77 4.99
CA CYS A 78 -20.75 8.63 4.66
C CYS A 78 -20.75 7.58 5.78
N THR A 79 -21.76 6.71 5.78
CA THR A 79 -21.71 5.47 6.58
C THR A 79 -20.71 4.50 5.95
N ARG A 80 -19.58 4.25 6.62
CA ARG A 80 -18.54 3.32 6.14
C ARG A 80 -19.14 1.95 5.81
N ASN A 81 -18.82 1.43 4.62
CA ASN A 81 -19.22 0.08 4.21
C ASN A 81 -18.66 -0.97 5.20
N PRO A 82 -19.44 -1.99 5.62
CA PRO A 82 -19.00 -3.03 6.54
C PRO A 82 -17.69 -3.72 6.17
N VAL A 83 -17.32 -3.75 4.88
CA VAL A 83 -16.03 -4.30 4.39
C VAL A 83 -14.82 -3.56 4.95
N PHE A 84 -14.95 -2.26 5.23
CA PHE A 84 -13.87 -1.42 5.77
C PHE A 84 -13.87 -1.36 7.30
N ILE A 85 -14.77 -2.10 7.95
CA ILE A 85 -14.88 -2.15 9.41
C ILE A 85 -14.29 -3.50 9.87
N PRO A 86 -13.33 -3.52 10.81
CA PRO A 86 -12.81 -4.77 11.34
C PRO A 86 -13.94 -5.56 12.01
N ARG A 87 -14.14 -6.81 11.57
CA ARG A 87 -15.13 -7.74 12.12
C ARG A 87 -14.44 -8.95 12.69
N THR A 88 -14.86 -9.35 13.89
CA THR A 88 -14.46 -10.63 14.48
C THR A 88 -15.44 -11.70 14.01
N TYR A 89 -14.93 -12.67 13.25
CA TYR A 89 -15.70 -13.84 12.87
C TYR A 89 -15.30 -15.00 13.79
N ASN A 90 -16.24 -15.48 14.60
CA ASN A 90 -16.07 -16.74 15.32
C ASN A 90 -16.24 -17.88 14.31
N VAL A 91 -15.15 -18.28 13.68
CA VAL A 91 -15.09 -19.58 13.00
C VAL A 91 -15.17 -20.64 14.09
N SER A 92 -16.30 -21.37 14.12
CA SER A 92 -16.44 -22.55 14.97
C SER A 92 -15.22 -23.44 14.71
N LYS A 93 -14.37 -23.61 15.72
CA LYS A 93 -13.49 -24.76 15.77
C LYS A 93 -14.43 -25.95 15.72
N TRP A 94 -14.32 -26.73 14.64
CA TRP A 94 -14.96 -28.02 14.46
C TRP A 94 -15.19 -28.76 15.77
#